data_AF-A0A6A4WNX1-F1
#
_entry.id   AF-A0A6A4WNX1-F1
#
_cell.length_a   1.000
_cell.length_b   1.000
_cell.length_c   1.000
_cell.angle_alpha   90.00
_cell.angle_beta   90.00
_cell.angle_gamma   90.00
#
_symmetry.space_group_name_H-M   'P 1'
#
loop_
_entity.id
_entity.type
_entity.pdbx_description
1 polymer ?
#
loop_
_entity_poly.entity_id
_entity_poly.type
_entity_poly.pdbx_seq_one_letter_code
_entity_poly.pdbx_strand_id
1 'polypeptide(L)'
;MTADGRLRLYRADICRLSGETIGAVDGIWDRASYVAMNVEDRPKYAALLRSVMAPGCRYLLSTVEYGPCEFRGTPRSVTPADFRPEFESVADIEHLYSHPQPDDLPPGLLRCSPAGLQENLYLIVRR
;
A
#
# COMPACT_ATOMS: atom_id res chain seq x y z
N MET A 1 -17.61 7.32 -14.36
CA MET A 1 -18.08 7.98 -13.12
C MET A 1 -19.51 7.53 -12.90
N THR A 2 -19.92 7.26 -11.66
CA THR A 2 -21.32 6.95 -11.34
C THR A 2 -22.21 8.15 -11.63
N ALA A 3 -23.52 7.90 -11.80
CA ALA A 3 -24.49 8.95 -12.14
C ALA A 3 -24.55 10.08 -11.10
N ASP A 4 -24.29 9.76 -9.83
CA ASP A 4 -24.24 10.71 -8.71
C ASP A 4 -22.87 11.39 -8.52
N GLY A 5 -21.88 11.08 -9.37
CA GLY A 5 -20.54 11.67 -9.29
C GLY A 5 -19.66 11.16 -8.14
N ARG A 6 -20.14 10.25 -7.28
CA ARG A 6 -19.43 9.85 -6.06
C ARG A 6 -18.32 8.82 -6.27
N LEU A 7 -18.36 8.07 -7.37
CA LEU A 7 -17.35 7.06 -7.68
C LEU A 7 -16.81 7.25 -9.11
N ARG A 8 -15.49 7.27 -9.22
CA ARG A 8 -14.78 7.27 -10.49
C ARG A 8 -13.79 6.11 -10.51
N LEU A 9 -13.95 5.22 -11.49
CA LEU A 9 -13.05 4.09 -11.72
C LEU A 9 -12.16 4.41 -12.92
N TYR A 10 -10.85 4.36 -12.72
CA TYR A 10 -9.86 4.50 -13.77
C TYR A 10 -9.44 3.11 -14.25
N ARG A 11 -9.67 2.79 -15.52
CA ARG A 11 -9.14 1.58 -16.15
C ARG A 11 -7.78 1.92 -16.76
N ALA A 12 -6.74 1.88 -15.95
CA ALA A 12 -5.39 2.20 -16.36
C ALA A 12 -4.36 1.37 -15.57
N ASP A 13 -3.14 1.36 -16.08
CA ASP A 13 -1.98 1.01 -15.28
C ASP A 13 -1.72 2.18 -14.31
N ILE A 14 -1.77 1.90 -13.01
CA ILE A 14 -1.60 2.93 -11.97
C ILE A 14 -0.24 3.62 -12.10
N CYS A 15 0.81 2.90 -12.52
CA CYS A 15 2.12 3.48 -12.76
C CYS A 15 2.17 4.41 -14.00
N ARG A 16 1.09 4.52 -14.78
CA ARG A 16 0.96 5.47 -15.89
C ARG A 16 0.02 6.63 -15.57
N LEU A 17 -0.62 6.61 -14.41
CA LEU A 17 -1.43 7.73 -13.94
C LEU A 17 -0.53 8.86 -13.41
N SER A 18 -1.07 10.07 -13.39
CA SER A 18 -0.43 11.27 -12.83
C SER A 18 -1.35 11.94 -11.82
N GLY A 19 -0.76 12.76 -10.94
CA GLY A 19 -1.53 13.59 -10.02
C GLY A 19 -2.51 14.54 -10.73
N GLU A 20 -2.18 15.00 -11.95
CA GLU A 20 -3.09 15.81 -12.78
C GLU A 20 -4.35 15.03 -13.21
N THR A 21 -4.20 13.72 -13.46
CA THR A 21 -5.31 12.86 -13.87
C THR A 21 -6.23 12.54 -12.69
N ILE A 22 -5.64 12.24 -11.54
CA ILE A 22 -6.38 11.80 -10.33
C ILE A 22 -6.97 13.00 -9.58
N GLY A 23 -6.20 14.09 -9.48
CA GLY A 23 -6.44 15.19 -8.57
C GLY A 23 -5.92 14.92 -7.17
N ALA A 24 -5.95 15.94 -6.32
CA ALA A 24 -5.60 15.80 -4.91
C ALA A 24 -6.69 15.03 -4.14
N VAL A 25 -6.28 14.22 -3.17
CA VAL A 25 -7.16 13.41 -2.31
C VAL A 25 -6.85 13.65 -0.84
N ASP A 26 -7.89 13.60 -0.01
CA ASP A 26 -7.78 13.74 1.45
C ASP A 26 -7.48 12.41 2.16
N GLY A 27 -7.68 11.30 1.47
CA GLY A 27 -7.48 9.96 2.04
C GLY A 27 -7.12 8.92 1.00
N ILE A 28 -6.27 7.98 1.42
CA ILE A 28 -5.85 6.84 0.61
C ILE A 28 -6.04 5.58 1.45
N TRP A 29 -6.69 4.58 0.85
CA TRP A 29 -6.80 3.23 1.40
C TRP A 29 -6.03 2.27 0.50
N ASP A 30 -4.88 1.79 0.98
CA ASP A 30 -4.03 0.83 0.28
C ASP A 30 -4.03 -0.50 1.04
N ARG A 31 -4.94 -1.38 0.65
CA ARG A 31 -4.97 -2.78 1.06
C ARG A 31 -4.82 -3.63 -0.19
N ALA A 32 -3.92 -4.60 -0.15
CA ALA A 32 -3.63 -5.48 -1.28
C ALA A 32 -3.19 -4.74 -2.58
N SER A 33 -2.69 -3.50 -2.50
CA SER A 33 -2.17 -2.75 -3.64
C SER A 33 -0.64 -2.60 -3.58
N TYR A 34 -0.08 -1.91 -2.58
CA TYR A 34 1.38 -1.76 -2.41
C TYR A 34 2.11 -3.11 -2.32
N VAL A 35 1.55 -4.07 -1.59
CA VAL A 35 2.05 -5.46 -1.49
C VAL A 35 1.96 -6.24 -2.80
N ALA A 36 1.14 -5.78 -3.75
CA ALA A 36 1.00 -6.38 -5.08
C ALA A 36 1.96 -5.77 -6.12
N MET A 37 2.58 -4.63 -5.83
CA MET A 37 3.57 -4.00 -6.69
C MET A 37 4.86 -4.83 -6.78
N ASN A 38 5.47 -4.86 -7.97
CA ASN A 38 6.84 -5.37 -8.11
C ASN A 38 7.78 -4.46 -7.30
N VAL A 39 8.86 -5.02 -6.76
CA VAL A 39 9.78 -4.27 -5.90
C VAL A 39 10.36 -3.07 -6.65
N GLU A 40 10.71 -3.26 -7.93
CA GLU A 40 11.23 -2.22 -8.81
C GLU A 40 10.23 -1.08 -9.11
N ASP A 41 8.93 -1.37 -9.04
CA ASP A 41 7.86 -0.40 -9.35
C ASP A 41 7.39 0.39 -8.11
N ARG A 42 7.76 -0.05 -6.89
CA ARG A 42 7.35 0.59 -5.62
C ARG A 42 7.72 2.07 -5.54
N PRO A 43 8.94 2.53 -5.93
CA PRO A 43 9.26 3.96 -5.88
C PRO A 43 8.37 4.80 -6.79
N LYS A 44 8.03 4.27 -7.97
CA LYS A 44 7.15 4.94 -8.93
C LYS A 44 5.72 5.03 -8.41
N TYR A 45 5.24 3.95 -7.80
CA TYR A 45 3.94 3.91 -7.14
C TYR A 45 3.86 4.92 -5.98
N ALA A 46 4.86 4.93 -5.09
CA ALA A 46 4.93 5.86 -3.98
C ALA A 46 5.00 7.33 -4.45
N ALA A 47 5.74 7.62 -5.53
CA ALA A 47 5.78 8.95 -6.15
C ALA A 47 4.40 9.41 -6.62
N LEU A 48 3.60 8.54 -7.24
CA LEU A 48 2.22 8.85 -7.60
C LEU A 48 1.39 9.16 -6.35
N LEU A 49 1.43 8.31 -5.33
CA LEU A 49 0.68 8.53 -4.08
C LEU A 49 1.05 9.88 -3.46
N ARG A 50 2.34 10.20 -3.34
CA ARG A 50 2.80 11.50 -2.85
C ARG A 50 2.26 12.68 -3.66
N SER A 51 2.13 12.52 -4.99
CA SER A 51 1.65 13.59 -5.87
C SER A 51 0.16 13.89 -5.72
N VAL A 52 -0.64 12.93 -5.23
CA VAL A 52 -2.08 13.10 -5.01
C VAL A 52 -2.43 13.42 -3.56
N MET A 53 -1.52 13.26 -2.61
CA MET A 53 -1.78 13.59 -1.20
C MET A 53 -1.93 15.10 -1.00
N ALA A 54 -3.15 15.56 -0.70
CA ALA A 54 -3.38 16.92 -0.22
C ALA A 54 -2.69 17.15 1.16
N PRO A 55 -2.39 18.40 1.56
CA PRO A 55 -1.98 18.70 2.94
C PRO A 55 -2.97 18.12 3.95
N GLY A 56 -2.48 17.40 4.97
CA GLY A 56 -3.33 16.69 5.94
C GLY A 56 -3.93 15.37 5.45
N CYS A 57 -3.64 14.94 4.21
CA CYS A 57 -4.11 13.65 3.68
C CYS A 57 -3.73 12.49 4.60
N ARG A 58 -4.68 11.59 4.84
CA ARG A 58 -4.51 10.39 5.68
C ARG A 58 -4.43 9.15 4.81
N TYR A 59 -3.24 8.59 4.72
CA TYR A 59 -2.98 7.37 3.97
C TYR A 59 -2.87 6.17 4.92
N LEU A 60 -3.84 5.26 4.82
CA LEU A 60 -3.83 3.96 5.50
C LEU A 60 -3.21 2.89 4.59
N LEU A 61 -2.07 2.34 5.01
CA LEU A 61 -1.32 1.30 4.30
C LEU A 61 -1.38 -0.02 5.09
N SER A 62 -1.99 -1.04 4.49
CA SER A 62 -1.94 -2.43 4.95
C SER A 62 -0.76 -3.14 4.28
N THR A 63 0.14 -3.71 5.10
CA THR A 63 1.27 -4.51 4.65
C THR A 63 1.16 -5.93 5.18
N VAL A 64 1.78 -6.88 4.49
CA VAL A 64 1.97 -8.24 4.99
C VAL A 64 3.46 -8.49 5.09
N GLU A 65 3.92 -8.90 6.26
CA GLU A 65 5.31 -9.23 6.55
C GLU A 65 5.41 -10.72 6.86
N TYR A 66 6.37 -11.38 6.23
CA TYR A 66 6.70 -12.78 6.46
C TYR A 66 8.19 -13.04 6.18
N GLY A 67 8.72 -14.10 6.77
CA GLY A 67 10.11 -14.51 6.64
C GLY A 67 10.47 -15.08 5.26
N PRO A 68 11.69 -15.58 5.06
CA PRO A 68 12.12 -16.18 3.80
C PRO A 68 11.14 -17.25 3.31
N CYS A 69 10.62 -17.07 2.10
CA CYS A 69 9.62 -17.94 1.52
C CYS A 69 9.74 -17.95 -0.01
N GLU A 70 9.56 -19.10 -0.64
CA GLU A 70 9.63 -19.26 -2.11
C GLU A 70 8.36 -18.82 -2.86
N PHE A 71 7.37 -18.27 -2.15
CA PHE A 71 6.13 -17.78 -2.73
C PHE A 71 6.42 -16.56 -3.62
N ARG A 72 6.19 -16.72 -4.92
CA ARG A 72 6.43 -15.66 -5.93
C ARG A 72 5.18 -14.84 -6.26
N GLY A 73 4.07 -15.12 -5.60
CA GLY A 73 2.80 -14.44 -5.81
C GLY A 73 2.64 -13.18 -4.95
N THR A 74 1.42 -12.66 -4.93
CA THR A 74 1.02 -11.57 -4.03
C THR A 74 0.20 -12.12 -2.86
N PRO A 75 0.31 -11.55 -1.66
CA PRO A 75 1.11 -10.37 -1.31
C PRO A 75 2.62 -10.67 -1.24
N ARG A 76 3.45 -9.73 -1.70
CA ARG A 76 4.90 -9.73 -1.45
C ARG A 76 5.16 -9.16 -0.07
N SER A 77 6.16 -9.70 0.63
CA SER A 77 6.57 -9.21 1.95
C SER A 77 6.93 -7.72 1.87
N VAL A 78 6.41 -6.94 2.81
CA VAL A 78 6.65 -5.49 2.95
C VAL A 78 6.92 -5.18 4.41
N THR A 79 8.12 -4.71 4.66
CA THR A 79 8.62 -4.22 5.95
C THR A 79 8.61 -2.69 5.97
N PRO A 80 8.76 -2.04 7.14
CA PRO A 80 8.96 -0.60 7.22
C PRO A 80 10.08 -0.05 6.33
N ALA A 81 11.16 -0.80 6.12
CA ALA A 81 12.28 -0.37 5.30
C ALA A 81 11.91 -0.21 3.81
N ASP A 82 10.88 -0.92 3.34
CA ASP A 82 10.45 -0.87 1.94
C ASP A 82 9.71 0.42 1.57
N PHE A 83 9.02 1.06 2.52
CA PHE A 83 8.16 2.20 2.23
C PHE A 83 8.50 3.46 3.03
N ARG A 84 9.10 3.38 4.22
CA ARG A 84 9.38 4.59 5.03
C ARG A 84 10.23 5.64 4.29
N PRO A 85 11.33 5.28 3.59
CA PRO A 85 12.14 6.25 2.86
C PRO A 85 11.35 7.04 1.80
N GLU A 86 10.30 6.41 1.26
CA GLU A 86 9.45 7.04 0.25
C GLU A 86 8.50 8.10 0.82
N PHE A 87 8.21 8.11 2.12
CA PHE A 87 7.18 9.00 2.69
C PHE A 87 7.68 9.88 3.84
N GLU A 88 8.72 9.50 4.57
CA GLU A 88 9.18 10.18 5.79
C GLU A 88 9.60 11.65 5.58
N SER A 89 10.05 12.00 4.37
CA SER A 89 10.42 13.37 4.02
C SER A 89 9.22 14.31 3.91
N VAL A 90 8.01 13.78 3.70
CA VAL A 90 6.79 14.57 3.47
C VAL A 90 5.64 14.25 4.42
N ALA A 91 5.73 13.17 5.19
CA ALA A 91 4.65 12.69 6.02
C ALA A 91 5.19 12.09 7.33
N ASP A 92 4.33 12.12 8.35
CA ASP A 92 4.55 11.40 9.60
C ASP A 92 3.96 9.99 9.47
N ILE A 93 4.66 8.99 10.02
CA ILE A 93 4.32 7.57 9.84
C ILE A 93 4.14 6.90 11.20
N GLU A 94 2.90 6.53 11.50
CA GLU A 94 2.48 5.83 12.70
C GLU A 94 2.14 4.37 12.37
N HIS A 95 2.57 3.44 13.21
CA HIS A 95 2.11 2.06 13.17
C HIS A 95 0.88 1.94 14.07
N LEU A 96 -0.27 1.58 13.50
CA LEU A 96 -1.54 1.54 14.21
C LEU A 96 -1.82 0.17 14.81
N TYR A 97 -1.54 -0.89 14.06
CA TYR A 97 -1.99 -2.22 14.42
C TYR A 97 -1.17 -3.33 13.75
N SER A 98 -1.09 -4.47 14.43
CA SER A 98 -0.57 -5.73 13.89
C SER A 98 -1.56 -6.85 14.12
N HIS A 99 -1.90 -7.57 13.06
CA HIS A 99 -2.73 -8.77 13.12
C HIS A 99 -1.89 -10.02 12.84
N PRO A 100 -1.85 -10.99 13.76
CA PRO A 100 -1.27 -12.28 13.45
C PRO A 100 -2.16 -13.01 12.43
N GLN A 101 -1.57 -13.54 11.35
CA GLN A 101 -2.21 -14.42 10.38
C GLN A 101 -3.58 -13.92 9.83
N PRO A 102 -3.60 -13.03 8.82
CA PRO A 102 -4.81 -12.57 8.18
C PRO A 102 -5.56 -13.72 7.48
N ASP A 103 -6.89 -13.68 7.59
CA ASP A 103 -7.81 -14.74 7.17
C ASP A 103 -7.79 -15.01 5.65
N ASP A 104 -7.39 -14.02 4.84
CA ASP A 104 -7.57 -14.00 3.38
C ASP A 104 -6.29 -14.31 2.57
N LEU A 105 -5.37 -15.11 3.10
CA LEU A 105 -4.10 -15.37 2.42
C LEU A 105 -4.09 -16.57 1.47
N PRO A 106 -3.29 -16.50 0.38
CA PRO A 106 -3.13 -17.63 -0.53
C PRO A 106 -2.60 -18.87 0.22
N PRO A 107 -3.15 -20.07 -0.05
CA PRO A 107 -2.67 -21.30 0.58
C PRO A 107 -1.18 -21.57 0.36
N GLY A 108 -0.61 -21.09 -0.76
CA GLY A 108 0.82 -21.19 -1.03
C GLY A 108 1.67 -20.40 -0.04
N LEU A 109 1.20 -19.21 0.36
CA LEU A 109 1.87 -18.36 1.33
C LEU A 109 1.75 -18.92 2.75
N LEU A 110 0.56 -19.39 3.13
CA LEU A 110 0.34 -20.03 4.43
C LEU A 110 1.23 -21.27 4.64
N ARG A 111 1.51 -22.03 3.57
CA ARG A 111 2.40 -23.20 3.63
C ARG A 111 3.87 -22.84 3.78
N CYS A 112 4.33 -21.73 3.20
CA CYS A 112 5.75 -21.39 3.21
C CYS A 112 6.18 -20.58 4.44
N SER A 113 5.24 -19.87 5.08
CA SER A 113 5.50 -19.11 6.30
C SER A 113 4.41 -19.40 7.34
N PRO A 114 4.33 -20.65 7.87
CA PRO A 114 3.31 -21.05 8.82
C PRO A 114 3.46 -20.35 10.20
N ALA A 115 4.65 -19.84 10.51
CA ALA A 115 4.93 -18.97 11.65
C ALA A 115 5.50 -17.64 11.16
N GLY A 116 5.15 -16.53 11.81
CA GLY A 116 5.75 -15.23 11.54
C GLY A 116 5.10 -14.42 10.42
N LEU A 117 3.88 -14.77 10.00
CA LEU A 117 3.12 -13.93 9.10
C LEU A 117 2.29 -12.90 9.89
N GLN A 118 2.43 -11.63 9.52
CA GLN A 118 1.79 -10.52 10.20
C GLN A 118 1.22 -9.52 9.18
N GLU A 119 -0.05 -9.16 9.33
CA GLU A 119 -0.57 -7.96 8.68
C GLU A 119 -0.29 -6.76 9.56
N ASN A 120 0.18 -5.65 8.99
CA ASN A 120 0.40 -4.40 9.70
C ASN A 120 -0.41 -3.29 9.05
N LEU A 121 -0.97 -2.40 9.87
CA LEU A 121 -1.63 -1.19 9.41
C LEU A 121 -0.80 0.03 9.84
N TYR A 122 -0.43 0.86 8.88
CA TYR A 122 0.25 2.12 9.10
C TYR A 122 -0.64 3.29 8.69
N LEU A 123 -0.55 4.38 9.45
CA LEU A 123 -1.10 5.68 9.11
C LEU A 123 0.02 6.62 8.70
N ILE A 124 -0.06 7.12 7.47
CA ILE A 124 0.86 8.07 6.87
C ILE A 124 0.11 9.40 6.72
N VAL A 125 0.47 10.41 7.50
CA VAL A 125 -0.21 11.71 7.50
C VAL A 125 0.64 12.75 6.79
N ARG A 126 0.12 13.32 5.69
CA ARG A 126 0.83 14.36 4.93
C ARG A 126 0.97 15.63 5.77
N ARG A 127 2.21 16.11 5.92
CA ARG A 127 2.52 17.42 6.51
C ARG A 127 2.16 18.57 5.56
#